data_AF-A0A2G9T458-F1
#
_entry.id   AF-A0A2G9T458-F1
#
_cell.length_a   1.000
_cell.length_b   1.000
_cell.length_c   1.000
_cell.angle_alpha   90.00
_cell.angle_beta   90.00
_cell.angle_gamma   90.00
#
_symmetry.space_group_name_H-M   'P 1'
#
loop_
_entity.id
_entity.type
_entity.pdbx_description
1 polymer ?
#
loop_
_entity_poly.entity_id
_entity_poly.type
_entity_poly.pdbx_seq_one_letter_code
_entity_poly.pdbx_strand_id
1 'polypeptide(L)'
;MSWEHMVFNDYKAELFKEAERIVMEEFPKKVIEYNNLLQTHRFSYSRLPEMMPDPDLNIPVPCVAHLNDVDGDAPAAKKRKLATFDPSSNNGTPVYGFINGTVPCNAHLADLMDQIRPLLRDAVENVNK
;
A
#
# COMPACT_ATOMS: atom_id res chain seq x y z
N MET A 1 0.81 -48.62 -23.24
CA MET A 1 1.34 -47.91 -24.41
C MET A 1 0.26 -47.31 -25.31
N SER A 2 -0.65 -48.04 -25.98
CA SER A 2 -1.66 -47.41 -26.87
C SER A 2 -2.69 -46.53 -26.15
N TRP A 3 -3.13 -46.93 -24.95
CA TRP A 3 -4.15 -46.20 -24.18
C TRP A 3 -3.63 -44.88 -23.59
N GLU A 4 -2.40 -44.88 -23.06
CA GLU A 4 -1.76 -43.68 -22.53
C GLU A 4 -1.56 -42.61 -23.61
N HIS A 5 -1.22 -43.04 -24.83
CA HIS A 5 -1.04 -42.14 -25.97
C HIS A 5 -2.36 -41.51 -26.45
N MET A 6 -3.46 -42.25 -26.32
CA MET A 6 -4.80 -41.76 -26.65
C MET A 6 -5.26 -40.73 -25.61
N VAL A 7 -5.16 -41.05 -24.32
CA VAL A 7 -5.49 -40.12 -23.22
C VAL A 7 -4.66 -38.83 -23.29
N PHE A 8 -3.37 -38.93 -23.61
CA PHE A 8 -2.51 -37.76 -23.80
C PHE A 8 -2.94 -36.88 -24.97
N ASN A 9 -3.33 -37.48 -26.11
CA ASN A 9 -3.81 -36.74 -27.27
C ASN A 9 -5.16 -36.07 -27.00
N ASP A 10 -6.06 -36.74 -26.29
CA ASP A 10 -7.35 -36.18 -25.88
C ASP A 10 -7.14 -34.97 -24.96
N TYR A 11 -6.25 -35.09 -23.96
CA TYR A 11 -5.87 -33.96 -23.09
C TYR A 11 -5.32 -32.78 -23.89
N LYS A 12 -4.42 -33.04 -24.85
CA LYS A 12 -3.85 -32.00 -25.71
C LYS A 12 -4.92 -31.30 -26.53
N ALA A 13 -5.87 -32.05 -27.10
CA ALA A 13 -6.96 -31.49 -27.90
C ALA A 13 -7.89 -30.60 -27.07
N GLU A 14 -8.25 -31.03 -25.86
CA GLU A 14 -9.05 -30.22 -24.94
C GLU A 14 -8.29 -28.96 -24.50
N LEU A 15 -6.98 -29.05 -24.26
CA LEU A 15 -6.17 -27.88 -23.91
C LEU A 15 -6.11 -26.85 -25.04
N PHE A 16 -5.97 -27.27 -26.30
CA PHE A 16 -6.03 -26.35 -27.44
C PHE A 16 -7.40 -25.70 -27.62
N LYS A 17 -8.46 -26.49 -27.46
CA LYS A 17 -9.84 -26.00 -27.56
C LYS A 17 -10.16 -24.97 -26.46
N GLU A 18 -9.69 -25.22 -25.25
CA GLU A 18 -9.82 -24.28 -24.13
C GLU A 18 -9.03 -23.00 -24.39
N ALA A 19 -7.79 -23.10 -24.87
CA ALA A 19 -6.97 -21.94 -25.21
C ALA A 19 -7.60 -21.08 -26.32
N GLU A 20 -8.15 -21.71 -27.36
CA GLU A 20 -8.86 -21.00 -28.43
C GLU A 20 -10.08 -20.25 -27.89
N ARG A 21 -10.88 -20.88 -27.03
CA ARG A 21 -12.02 -20.21 -26.37
C ARG A 21 -11.57 -19.01 -25.53
N ILE A 22 -10.50 -19.16 -24.77
CA ILE A 22 -9.98 -18.06 -23.92
C ILE A 22 -9.59 -16.85 -24.78
N VAL A 23 -8.85 -17.07 -25.86
CA VAL A 23 -8.35 -16.00 -26.73
C VAL A 23 -9.49 -15.35 -27.53
N MET A 24 -10.39 -16.15 -28.09
CA MET A 24 -11.43 -15.66 -28.99
C MET A 24 -12.62 -15.06 -28.26
N GLU A 25 -12.93 -15.54 -27.05
CA GLU A 25 -14.12 -15.12 -26.32
C GLU A 25 -13.80 -14.39 -25.02
N GLU A 26 -13.03 -15.02 -24.13
CA GLU A 26 -12.89 -14.53 -22.75
C GLU A 26 -12.05 -13.24 -22.68
N PHE A 27 -10.96 -13.17 -23.45
CA PHE A 27 -10.10 -11.98 -23.48
C PHE A 27 -10.85 -10.74 -23.98
N PRO A 28 -11.53 -10.74 -25.14
CA PRO A 28 -12.32 -9.59 -25.58
C PRO A 28 -13.39 -9.16 -24.57
N LYS A 29 -14.11 -10.13 -23.98
CA LYS A 29 -15.12 -9.85 -22.94
C LYS A 29 -14.50 -9.13 -21.75
N LYS A 30 -13.36 -9.65 -21.23
CA LYS A 30 -12.67 -9.07 -20.06
C LYS A 30 -12.10 -7.68 -20.31
N VAL A 31 -11.58 -7.42 -21.51
CA VAL A 31 -11.09 -6.08 -21.89
C VAL A 31 -12.22 -5.05 -21.81
N ILE A 32 -13.39 -5.38 -22.36
CA ILE A 32 -14.56 -4.49 -22.33
C ILE A 32 -15.06 -4.31 -20.90
N GLU A 33 -15.16 -5.40 -20.13
CA GLU A 33 -15.56 -5.37 -18.72
C GLU A 33 -14.67 -4.42 -17.90
N TYR A 34 -13.35 -4.55 -18.01
CA TYR A 34 -12.42 -3.70 -17.27
C TYR A 34 -12.39 -2.26 -17.76
N ASN A 35 -12.53 -2.02 -19.06
CA ASN A 35 -12.68 -0.67 -19.57
C ASN A 35 -13.93 0.01 -18.99
N ASN A 36 -15.07 -0.68 -18.96
CA ASN A 36 -16.30 -0.15 -18.38
C ASN A 36 -16.15 0.09 -16.87
N LEU A 37 -15.46 -0.80 -16.15
CA LEU A 37 -15.15 -0.63 -14.73
C LEU A 37 -14.35 0.65 -14.46
N LEU A 38 -13.30 0.90 -15.26
CA LEU A 38 -12.46 2.10 -15.14
C LEU A 38 -13.20 3.40 -15.46
N GLN A 39 -14.23 3.33 -16.31
CA GLN A 39 -15.09 4.48 -16.62
C GLN A 39 -16.10 4.81 -15.50
N THR A 40 -16.28 3.93 -14.51
CA THR A 40 -17.17 4.22 -13.39
C THR A 40 -16.58 5.30 -12.47
N HIS A 41 -17.46 6.08 -11.82
CA HIS A 41 -17.04 7.09 -10.85
C HIS A 41 -16.16 6.49 -9.74
N ARG A 42 -16.35 5.22 -9.39
CA ARG A 42 -15.60 4.51 -8.34
C ARG A 42 -14.08 4.52 -8.59
N PHE A 43 -13.64 4.50 -9.85
CA PHE A 43 -12.21 4.55 -10.22
C PHE A 43 -11.77 5.92 -10.77
N SER A 44 -12.62 6.94 -10.64
CA SER A 44 -12.33 8.28 -11.12
C SER A 44 -11.32 9.02 -10.24
N TYR A 45 -10.37 9.71 -10.86
CA TYR A 45 -9.45 10.63 -10.18
C TYR A 45 -10.14 11.79 -9.47
N SER A 46 -11.38 12.14 -9.86
CA SER A 46 -12.17 13.17 -9.17
C SER A 46 -12.42 12.85 -7.69
N ARG A 47 -12.32 11.58 -7.29
CA ARG A 47 -12.54 11.11 -5.91
C ARG A 47 -11.29 11.18 -5.03
N LEU A 48 -10.11 11.49 -5.57
CA LEU A 48 -8.88 11.56 -4.79
C LEU A 48 -9.00 12.39 -3.51
N PRO A 49 -9.69 13.55 -3.49
CA PRO A 49 -9.89 14.32 -2.26
C PRO A 49 -10.66 13.55 -1.17
N GLU A 50 -11.63 12.70 -1.54
CA GLU A 50 -12.41 11.87 -0.61
C GLU A 50 -11.55 10.76 0.02
N MET A 51 -10.44 10.41 -0.63
CA MET A 51 -9.57 9.33 -0.22
C MET A 51 -8.38 9.83 0.60
N MET A 52 -8.24 11.14 0.80
CA MET A 52 -7.21 11.68 1.66
C MET A 52 -7.53 11.35 3.13
N PRO A 53 -6.54 10.84 3.90
CA PRO A 53 -6.75 10.63 5.33
C PRO A 53 -6.96 11.97 6.05
N ASP A 54 -7.62 11.92 7.21
CA ASP A 54 -7.77 13.09 8.07
C ASP A 54 -6.39 13.64 8.44
N PRO A 55 -6.14 14.96 8.31
CA PRO A 55 -4.90 15.57 8.77
C PRO A 55 -4.61 15.37 10.27
N ASP A 56 -5.63 15.15 11.11
CA ASP A 56 -5.45 14.72 12.51
C ASP A 56 -5.24 13.20 12.61
N LEU A 57 -4.36 12.70 11.74
CA LEU A 57 -3.80 11.36 11.88
C LEU A 57 -3.00 11.39 13.17
N ASN A 58 -3.48 10.71 14.22
CA ASN A 58 -2.96 10.58 15.59
C ASN A 58 -1.43 10.30 15.72
N ILE A 59 -0.63 11.14 15.09
CA ILE A 59 0.79 11.01 14.80
C ILE A 59 1.41 12.27 15.36
N PRO A 60 2.24 12.16 16.41
CA PRO A 60 2.88 13.33 16.99
C PRO A 60 3.83 13.96 15.95
N VAL A 61 3.59 15.23 15.62
CA VAL A 61 4.48 16.02 14.76
C VAL A 61 5.62 16.57 15.62
N PRO A 62 6.90 16.25 15.35
CA PRO A 62 8.01 16.79 16.11
C PRO A 62 8.11 18.30 15.93
N CYS A 63 8.15 19.05 17.02
CA CYS A 63 8.45 20.47 16.98
C CYS A 63 9.97 20.65 16.85
N VAL A 64 10.45 21.00 15.65
CA VAL A 64 11.84 21.43 15.49
C VAL A 64 11.93 22.85 16.04
N ALA A 65 12.40 22.98 17.28
CA ALA A 65 12.79 24.28 17.81
C ALA A 65 13.81 24.89 16.84
N HIS A 66 13.52 26.09 16.32
CA HIS A 66 14.44 26.83 15.48
C HIS A 66 15.78 27.00 16.23
N LEU A 67 16.78 26.22 15.85
CA LEU A 67 18.18 26.46 16.20
C LEU A 67 18.62 27.67 15.40
N ASN A 68 18.34 28.88 15.88
CA ASN A 68 19.09 30.07 15.48
C ASN A 68 19.27 30.99 16.70
N ASP A 69 20.49 31.53 16.76
CA ASP A 69 21.01 32.59 17.61
C ASP A 69 21.51 32.22 19.00
N VAL A 70 22.76 31.73 19.04
CA VAL A 70 23.75 32.31 19.97
C VAL A 70 25.07 32.50 19.21
N ASP A 71 25.20 33.67 18.57
CA ASP A 71 26.49 34.32 18.33
C ASP A 71 26.98 34.89 19.67
N GLY A 72 28.23 34.61 20.08
CA GLY A 72 28.74 35.13 21.35
C GLY A 72 29.91 34.37 21.96
N ASP A 73 31.09 34.84 21.60
CA ASP A 73 32.43 34.60 22.12
C ASP A 73 32.63 34.42 23.66
N ALA A 74 33.61 33.57 23.97
CA ALA A 74 34.45 33.45 25.18
C ALA A 74 34.00 32.67 26.46
N PRO A 75 34.97 32.04 27.19
CA PRO A 75 34.71 31.02 28.22
C PRO A 75 34.89 31.54 29.66
N ALA A 76 34.12 31.05 30.62
CA ALA A 76 34.45 31.18 32.04
C ALA A 76 33.92 30.01 32.88
N ALA A 77 34.83 29.40 33.64
CA ALA A 77 34.62 28.19 34.42
C ALA A 77 33.96 28.42 35.80
N LYS A 78 33.26 27.36 36.25
CA LYS A 78 32.86 26.98 37.63
C LYS A 78 31.91 27.92 38.39
N LYS A 79 30.73 27.42 38.78
CA LYS A 79 30.38 26.94 40.16
C LYS A 79 29.22 25.92 40.12
N ARG A 80 29.38 24.83 40.88
CA ARG A 80 28.45 23.70 41.04
C ARG A 80 27.31 24.07 42.00
N LYS A 81 26.05 23.94 41.57
CA LYS A 81 24.90 23.65 42.44
C LYS A 81 24.03 22.59 41.79
N LEU A 82 23.69 21.61 42.62
CA LEU A 82 23.00 20.36 42.36
C LEU A 82 21.55 20.60 41.87
N ALA A 83 21.10 19.68 41.01
CA ALA A 83 19.76 19.48 40.45
C ALA A 83 19.39 20.32 39.22
N THR A 84 20.14 20.13 38.12
CA THR A 84 19.66 20.45 36.77
C THR A 84 19.46 19.13 36.03
N PHE A 85 18.19 18.81 35.72
CA PHE A 85 17.89 17.81 34.70
C PHE A 85 18.47 18.35 33.39
N ASP A 86 19.50 17.69 32.87
CA ASP A 86 20.18 18.05 31.64
C ASP A 86 19.40 17.46 30.45
N PRO A 87 18.75 18.27 29.59
CA PRO A 87 18.07 17.75 28.41
C PRO A 87 19.05 17.35 27.30
N SER A 88 20.36 17.63 27.45
CA SER A 88 21.39 17.38 26.43
C SER A 88 22.08 16.00 26.55
N SER A 89 21.67 15.17 27.52
CA SER A 89 22.13 13.78 27.64
C SER A 89 21.02 12.76 27.36
N ASN A 90 20.10 13.07 26.44
CA ASN A 90 19.21 12.06 25.87
C ASN A 90 19.81 11.51 24.58
N ASN A 91 20.85 10.69 24.70
CA ASN A 91 21.29 9.77 23.63
C ASN A 91 20.33 8.56 23.49
N GLY A 92 19.05 8.76 23.80
CA GLY A 92 18.01 7.77 23.56
C GLY A 92 17.41 8.00 22.18
N THR A 93 17.25 6.92 21.40
CA THR A 93 16.37 6.96 20.24
C THR A 93 14.99 7.44 20.70
N PRO A 94 14.38 8.47 20.08
CA PRO A 94 13.02 8.86 20.43
C PRO A 94 12.10 7.66 20.20
N VAL A 95 11.69 7.02 21.29
CA VAL A 95 10.69 5.96 21.28
C VAL A 95 9.35 6.65 21.14
N TYR A 96 8.85 6.74 19.92
CA TYR A 96 7.49 7.18 19.67
C TYR A 96 6.55 6.10 20.21
N GLY A 97 6.13 6.26 21.47
CA GLY A 97 4.90 5.62 21.93
C GLY A 97 3.77 6.18 21.08
N PHE A 98 2.89 5.31 20.58
CA PHE A 98 1.62 5.71 19.99
C PHE A 98 0.71 6.30 21.08
N ILE A 99 1.10 7.45 21.62
CA ILE A 99 0.47 8.14 22.75
C ILE A 99 -0.97 8.52 22.44
N ASN A 100 -1.29 8.69 21.15
CA ASN A 100 -2.61 9.02 20.65
C ASN A 100 -3.38 7.79 20.12
N GLY A 101 -2.90 6.57 20.40
CA GLY A 101 -3.54 5.33 19.97
C GLY A 101 -3.17 4.88 18.55
N THR A 102 -3.98 3.99 17.97
CA THR A 102 -3.70 3.38 16.67
C THR A 102 -4.08 4.27 15.50
N VAL A 103 -3.31 4.20 14.41
CA VAL A 103 -3.67 4.85 13.14
C VAL A 103 -4.51 3.87 12.32
N PRO A 104 -5.78 4.19 12.00
CA PRO A 104 -6.63 3.30 11.22
C PRO A 104 -6.19 3.24 9.75
N CYS A 105 -6.48 2.11 9.09
CA CYS A 105 -6.34 2.00 7.65
C CYS A 105 -7.34 2.90 6.92
N ASN A 106 -6.99 3.34 5.71
CA ASN A 106 -7.93 4.07 4.85
C ASN A 106 -9.01 3.13 4.32
N ALA A 107 -10.23 3.30 4.83
CA ALA A 107 -11.38 2.45 4.49
C ALA A 107 -11.74 2.52 2.99
N HIS A 108 -11.69 3.70 2.38
CA HIS A 108 -12.00 3.86 0.96
C HIS A 108 -11.03 3.08 0.06
N LEU A 109 -9.74 3.07 0.41
CA LEU A 109 -8.75 2.25 -0.29
C LEU A 109 -8.94 0.76 -0.01
N ALA A 110 -9.24 0.38 1.24
CA ALA A 110 -9.52 -1.01 1.59
C ALA A 110 -10.68 -1.58 0.76
N ASP A 111 -11.80 -0.85 0.66
CA ASP A 111 -12.97 -1.25 -0.12
C ASP A 111 -12.70 -1.38 -1.62
N LEU A 112 -11.81 -0.55 -2.18
CA LEU A 112 -11.37 -0.68 -3.56
C LEU A 112 -10.51 -1.94 -3.73
N MET A 113 -9.60 -2.19 -2.79
CA MET A 113 -8.73 -3.37 -2.85
C MET A 113 -9.54 -4.67 -2.73
N ASP A 114 -10.59 -4.71 -1.93
CA ASP A 114 -11.46 -5.89 -1.82
C ASP A 114 -12.16 -6.23 -3.14
N GLN A 115 -12.41 -5.22 -3.99
CA GLN A 115 -12.93 -5.43 -5.34
C GLN A 115 -11.83 -5.81 -6.34
N ILE A 116 -10.65 -5.20 -6.29
CA ILE A 116 -9.59 -5.42 -7.31
C ILE A 116 -8.86 -6.75 -7.11
N ARG A 117 -8.61 -7.17 -5.87
CA ARG A 117 -7.87 -8.41 -5.55
C ARG A 117 -8.43 -9.66 -6.23
N PRO A 118 -9.75 -9.97 -6.20
CA PRO A 118 -10.28 -11.14 -6.88
C PRO A 118 -10.14 -11.04 -8.40
N LEU A 119 -10.37 -9.87 -9.00
CA LEU A 119 -10.22 -9.67 -10.45
C LEU A 119 -8.78 -9.95 -10.92
N LEU A 120 -7.80 -9.54 -10.13
CA LEU A 120 -6.39 -9.80 -10.43
C LEU A 120 -6.05 -11.28 -10.29
N ARG A 121 -6.58 -11.97 -9.28
CA ARG A 121 -6.44 -13.42 -9.12
C ARG A 121 -7.00 -14.16 -10.32
N ASP A 122 -8.25 -13.88 -10.68
CA ASP A 122 -8.94 -14.55 -11.79
C ASP A 122 -8.21 -14.33 -13.12
N ALA A 123 -7.67 -13.11 -13.35
CA ALA A 123 -6.87 -12.82 -14.53
C ALA A 123 -5.60 -13.68 -14.61
N VAL A 124 -4.88 -13.84 -13.48
CA VAL A 124 -3.66 -14.66 -13.42
C VAL A 124 -3.99 -16.15 -13.61
N GLU A 125 -5.05 -16.63 -12.98
CA GLU A 125 -5.47 -18.03 -13.10
C GLU A 125 -5.89 -18.38 -14.54
N ASN A 126 -6.62 -17.49 -15.21
CA ASN A 126 -7.05 -17.71 -16.60
C ASN A 126 -5.90 -17.72 -17.62
N VAL A 127 -4.79 -17.03 -17.34
CA VAL A 127 -3.61 -17.03 -18.23
C VAL A 127 -2.72 -18.27 -18.02
N ASN A 128 -2.74 -18.86 -16.82
CA ASN A 128 -1.90 -20.02 -16.46
C ASN A 128 -2.62 -21.37 -16.60
N LYS A 129 -3.75 -21.42 -17.32
CA LYS A 129 -4.48 -22.66 -17.60
C LYS A 129 -3.72 -23.60 -18.53
#